data_AF-A0A1V2P677-F1
#
_entry.id   AF-A0A1V2P677-F1
#
_cell.length_a   1.000
_cell.length_b   1.000
_cell.length_c   1.000
_cell.angle_alpha   90.00
_cell.angle_beta   90.00
_cell.angle_gamma   90.00
#
_symmetry.space_group_name_H-M   'P 1'
#
loop_
_entity.id
_entity.type
_entity.pdbx_description
1 polymer ?
#
loop_
_entity_poly.entity_id
_entity_poly.type
_entity_poly.pdbx_seq_one_letter_code
_entity_poly.pdbx_strand_id
1 'polypeptide(L)'
;MGNVIASAVVSLDGFVADTNDDVGPLFDWYGNGPVEVYGADPGRPFRVSQASADYINASWPKVAACVIGRRLFDITNGWNGVPAVGEHVFVVTHTPPTDWSFPAAPFTFAAGIEDAIAQAREFAGDRDVAVTGGNLTGQALAAGLVDEIAYSLVPVVFGTGVPFFGDYAGEQVLLDNPKVVEGDRVTHLHYRVSR
;
A
#
# COMPACT_ATOMS: atom_id res chain seq x y z
N MET A 1 8.49 -15.32 9.99
CA MET A 1 8.68 -14.13 9.14
C MET A 1 7.35 -13.81 8.49
N GLY A 2 6.86 -12.58 8.67
CA GLY A 2 5.59 -12.15 8.09
C GLY A 2 5.65 -11.98 6.57
N ASN A 3 4.49 -11.75 5.96
CA ASN A 3 4.35 -11.61 4.52
C ASN A 3 4.79 -10.21 4.06
N VAL A 4 5.31 -10.12 2.83
CA VAL A 4 5.36 -8.84 2.09
C VAL A 4 4.14 -8.76 1.19
N ILE A 5 3.32 -7.76 1.43
CA ILE A 5 2.00 -7.59 0.81
C ILE A 5 2.03 -6.34 -0.06
N ALA A 6 2.00 -6.50 -1.38
CA ALA A 6 1.78 -5.38 -2.29
C ALA A 6 0.30 -4.96 -2.22
N SER A 7 0.02 -3.71 -1.90
CA SER A 7 -1.36 -3.27 -1.63
C SER A 7 -1.64 -1.87 -2.15
N ALA A 8 -2.83 -1.69 -2.72
CA ALA A 8 -3.38 -0.40 -3.09
C ALA A 8 -4.89 -0.48 -3.31
N VAL A 9 -5.50 0.69 -3.41
CA VAL A 9 -6.80 0.87 -4.05
C VAL A 9 -6.58 1.15 -5.52
N VAL A 10 -7.32 0.47 -6.39
CA VAL A 10 -7.03 0.45 -7.81
C VAL A 10 -8.31 0.56 -8.63
N SER A 11 -8.27 1.34 -9.71
CA SER A 11 -9.34 1.43 -10.69
C SER A 11 -9.55 0.08 -11.41
N LEU A 12 -10.69 -0.05 -12.09
CA LEU A 12 -11.04 -1.23 -12.88
C LEU A 12 -10.01 -1.53 -13.98
N ASP A 13 -9.40 -0.49 -14.52
CA ASP A 13 -8.39 -0.55 -15.57
C ASP A 13 -6.93 -0.46 -15.07
N GLY A 14 -6.71 -0.58 -13.75
CA GLY A 14 -5.38 -0.87 -13.20
C GLY A 14 -4.56 0.31 -12.67
N PHE A 15 -5.19 1.45 -12.38
CA PHE A 15 -4.50 2.67 -11.94
C PHE A 15 -4.74 2.99 -10.46
N VAL A 16 -3.71 3.48 -9.77
CA VAL A 16 -3.76 3.88 -8.34
C VAL A 16 -3.91 5.39 -8.11
N ALA A 17 -3.72 6.17 -9.18
CA ALA A 17 -3.91 7.62 -9.23
C ALA A 17 -4.02 8.05 -10.70
N ASP A 18 -4.52 9.26 -10.95
CA ASP A 18 -4.49 9.86 -12.27
C ASP A 18 -3.08 10.40 -12.64
N THR A 19 -2.95 11.10 -13.76
CA THR A 19 -1.66 11.64 -14.22
C THR A 19 -1.12 12.80 -13.37
N ASN A 20 -1.96 13.40 -12.51
CA ASN A 20 -1.61 14.47 -11.59
C ASN A 20 -1.37 13.96 -10.16
N ASP A 21 -1.34 12.64 -9.96
CA ASP A 21 -1.28 11.97 -8.65
C ASP A 21 -2.55 12.10 -7.80
N ASP A 22 -3.68 12.50 -8.40
CA ASP A 22 -4.94 12.57 -7.69
C ASP A 22 -5.59 11.18 -7.61
N VAL A 23 -5.98 10.79 -6.39
CA VAL A 23 -6.69 9.53 -6.14
C VAL A 23 -8.17 9.61 -6.49
N GLY A 24 -8.74 10.82 -6.46
CA GLY A 24 -10.14 11.10 -6.76
C GLY A 24 -11.11 10.03 -6.23
N PRO A 25 -11.97 9.44 -7.08
CA PRO A 25 -13.02 8.51 -6.66
C PRO A 25 -12.50 7.16 -6.14
N LEU A 26 -11.19 6.87 -6.24
CA LEU A 26 -10.62 5.66 -5.65
C LEU A 26 -10.86 5.64 -4.14
N PHE A 27 -10.85 6.81 -3.47
CA PHE A 27 -10.90 6.86 -2.01
C PHE A 27 -12.31 7.16 -1.46
N ASP A 28 -13.33 7.31 -2.31
CA ASP A 28 -14.70 7.62 -1.87
C ASP A 28 -15.27 6.55 -0.92
N TRP A 29 -14.86 5.28 -1.09
CA TRP A 29 -15.31 4.18 -0.22
C TRP A 29 -14.77 4.27 1.21
N TYR A 30 -13.71 5.05 1.46
CA TYR A 30 -13.23 5.33 2.81
C TYR A 30 -14.17 6.22 3.63
N GLY A 31 -15.23 6.77 3.02
CA GLY A 31 -16.21 7.63 3.70
C GLY A 31 -17.68 7.24 3.44
N ASN A 32 -17.96 6.09 2.82
CA ASN A 32 -19.29 5.73 2.35
C ASN A 32 -20.10 4.84 3.30
N GLY A 33 -19.55 4.43 4.43
CA GLY A 33 -20.23 3.48 5.32
C GLY A 33 -20.36 3.91 6.77
N PRO A 34 -21.06 3.10 7.60
CA PRO A 34 -21.38 3.47 8.98
C PRO A 34 -20.30 3.06 10.00
N VAL A 35 -19.31 2.25 9.62
CA VAL A 35 -18.35 1.65 10.55
C VAL A 35 -17.03 2.42 10.53
N GLU A 36 -16.57 2.85 11.69
CA GLU A 36 -15.27 3.49 11.83
C GLU A 36 -14.13 2.46 11.88
N VAL A 37 -13.07 2.75 11.12
CA VAL A 37 -11.79 2.03 11.19
C VAL A 37 -10.64 3.03 11.23
N TYR A 38 -9.50 2.60 11.78
CA TYR A 38 -8.39 3.48 12.13
C TYR A 38 -7.09 2.97 11.55
N GLY A 39 -6.32 3.89 10.95
CA GLY A 39 -4.92 3.66 10.61
C GLY A 39 -4.03 3.85 11.84
N ALA A 40 -2.78 4.27 11.64
CA ALA A 40 -1.89 4.57 12.76
C ALA A 40 -2.21 5.91 13.46
N ASP A 41 -2.88 6.85 12.77
CA ASP A 41 -3.41 8.08 13.38
C ASP A 41 -4.83 7.83 13.92
N PRO A 42 -5.03 7.71 15.25
CA PRO A 42 -6.35 7.50 15.83
C PRO A 42 -7.26 8.74 15.71
N GLY A 43 -6.71 9.92 15.39
CA GLY A 43 -7.46 11.16 15.22
C GLY A 43 -8.15 11.30 13.85
N ARG A 44 -7.91 10.36 12.92
CA ARG A 44 -8.43 10.39 11.55
C ARG A 44 -9.11 9.06 11.19
N PRO A 45 -10.34 8.80 11.66
CA PRO A 45 -11.07 7.61 11.29
C PRO A 45 -11.49 7.63 9.82
N PHE A 46 -11.49 6.46 9.21
CA PHE A 46 -12.24 6.18 7.98
C PHE A 46 -13.62 5.65 8.34
N ARG A 47 -14.60 5.82 7.45
CA ARG A 47 -15.96 5.34 7.60
C ARG A 47 -16.36 4.48 6.41
N VAL A 48 -16.40 3.17 6.64
CA VAL A 48 -16.50 2.14 5.58
C VAL A 48 -17.69 1.20 5.82
N SER A 49 -18.01 0.40 4.80
CA SER A 49 -18.99 -0.69 4.94
C SER A 49 -18.52 -1.72 5.99
N GLN A 50 -19.46 -2.48 6.59
CA GLN A 50 -19.09 -3.52 7.56
C GLN A 50 -18.12 -4.56 6.98
N ALA A 51 -18.33 -4.99 5.73
CA ALA A 51 -17.45 -5.96 5.08
C ALA A 51 -16.02 -5.42 4.88
N SER A 52 -15.89 -4.15 4.48
CA SER A 52 -14.59 -3.48 4.38
C SER A 52 -13.94 -3.30 5.75
N ALA A 53 -14.72 -2.98 6.78
CA ALA A 53 -14.21 -2.86 8.14
C ALA A 53 -13.63 -4.20 8.65
N ASP A 54 -14.35 -5.30 8.44
CA ASP A 54 -13.90 -6.64 8.82
C ASP A 54 -12.60 -7.02 8.09
N TYR A 55 -12.48 -6.67 6.81
CA TYR A 55 -11.27 -6.87 6.01
C TYR A 55 -10.08 -6.04 6.52
N ILE A 56 -10.29 -4.76 6.78
CA ILE A 56 -9.27 -3.83 7.29
C ILE A 56 -8.80 -4.27 8.68
N ASN A 57 -9.72 -4.54 9.60
CA ASN A 57 -9.41 -4.95 10.97
C ASN A 57 -8.71 -6.32 11.03
N ALA A 58 -8.89 -7.17 10.02
CA ALA A 58 -8.17 -8.45 9.91
C ALA A 58 -6.76 -8.32 9.33
N SER A 59 -6.39 -7.17 8.74
CA SER A 59 -5.15 -6.96 7.99
C SER A 59 -4.26 -5.88 8.60
N TRP A 60 -4.74 -4.65 8.77
CA TRP A 60 -3.93 -3.52 9.23
C TRP A 60 -3.20 -3.75 10.56
N PRO A 61 -3.82 -4.36 11.59
CA PRO A 61 -3.12 -4.62 12.86
C PRO A 61 -1.93 -5.58 12.74
N LYS A 62 -1.81 -6.33 11.65
CA LYS A 62 -0.69 -7.24 11.39
C LYS A 62 0.48 -6.57 10.68
N VAL A 63 0.25 -5.40 10.08
CA VAL A 63 1.30 -4.65 9.37
C VAL A 63 2.16 -3.91 10.39
N ALA A 64 3.45 -4.25 10.43
CA ALA A 64 4.41 -3.55 11.27
C ALA A 64 5.02 -2.34 10.55
N ALA A 65 5.27 -2.46 9.26
CA ALA A 65 5.94 -1.42 8.49
C ALA A 65 5.41 -1.32 7.06
N CYS A 66 5.53 -0.12 6.50
CA CYS A 66 5.19 0.17 5.10
C CYS A 66 6.46 0.51 4.31
N VAL A 67 6.54 0.06 3.06
CA VAL A 67 7.55 0.47 2.08
C VAL A 67 6.87 1.34 1.02
N ILE A 68 7.34 2.57 0.88
CA ILE A 68 6.77 3.56 -0.05
C ILE A 68 7.84 4.19 -0.94
N GLY A 69 7.42 4.72 -2.08
CA GLY A 69 8.31 5.47 -2.97
C GLY A 69 8.41 6.93 -2.57
N ARG A 70 9.49 7.60 -2.98
CA ARG A 70 9.70 9.03 -2.77
C ARG A 70 8.51 9.91 -3.20
N ARG A 71 7.90 9.60 -4.34
CA ARG A 71 6.75 10.37 -4.88
C ARG A 71 5.57 10.39 -3.90
N LEU A 72 5.18 9.24 -3.36
CA LEU A 72 4.10 9.14 -2.36
C LEU A 72 4.47 9.86 -1.05
N PHE A 73 5.71 9.72 -0.62
CA PHE A 73 6.22 10.46 0.53
C PHE A 73 6.06 11.98 0.35
N ASP A 74 6.43 12.51 -0.82
CA ASP A 74 6.33 13.95 -1.10
C ASP A 74 4.87 14.44 -1.16
N ILE A 75 3.99 13.73 -1.87
CA ILE A 75 2.57 14.06 -1.99
C ILE A 75 1.90 14.16 -0.61
N THR A 76 2.25 13.24 0.28
CA THR A 76 1.63 13.13 1.61
C THR A 76 2.37 13.94 2.68
N ASN A 77 3.52 14.55 2.34
CA ASN A 77 4.48 15.08 3.31
C ASN A 77 4.85 14.04 4.41
N GLY A 78 4.96 12.77 4.02
CA GLY A 78 5.11 11.64 4.94
C GLY A 78 4.00 11.59 5.99
N TRP A 79 2.78 11.96 5.60
CA TRP A 79 1.61 12.15 6.47
C TRP A 79 1.91 13.00 7.72
N ASN A 80 2.76 14.01 7.56
CA ASN A 80 3.23 14.87 8.64
C ASN A 80 3.90 14.09 9.79
N GLY A 81 4.65 13.04 9.46
CA GLY A 81 5.45 12.25 10.39
C GLY A 81 4.71 11.11 11.09
N VAL A 82 3.47 10.81 10.71
CA VAL A 82 2.69 9.70 11.27
C VAL A 82 2.42 8.67 10.18
N PRO A 83 2.90 7.42 10.28
CA PRO A 83 2.59 6.38 9.30
C PRO A 83 1.09 6.25 9.04
N ALA A 84 0.67 5.99 7.79
CA ALA A 84 -0.74 5.75 7.52
C ALA A 84 -1.23 4.44 8.15
N VAL A 85 -0.40 3.39 8.08
CA VAL A 85 -0.61 2.07 8.66
C VAL A 85 0.73 1.55 9.19
N GLY A 86 0.70 0.76 10.26
CA GLY A 86 1.90 0.22 10.90
C GLY A 86 2.63 1.26 11.76
N GLU A 87 3.84 0.92 12.16
CA GLU A 87 4.64 1.66 13.14
C GLU A 87 5.82 2.39 12.50
N HIS A 88 6.28 1.96 11.31
CA HIS A 88 7.45 2.52 10.64
C HIS A 88 7.28 2.55 9.12
N VAL A 89 7.90 3.53 8.47
CA VAL A 89 7.87 3.67 7.01
C VAL A 89 9.29 3.65 6.43
N PHE A 90 9.51 2.80 5.44
CA PHE A 90 10.74 2.76 4.66
C PHE A 90 10.49 3.43 3.31
N VAL A 91 11.18 4.53 3.06
CA VAL A 91 11.02 5.34 1.84
C VAL A 91 12.15 5.01 0.87
N VAL A 92 11.81 4.42 -0.27
CA VAL A 92 12.78 4.15 -1.34
C VAL A 92 13.11 5.46 -2.06
N THR A 93 14.36 5.89 -1.94
CA THR A 93 14.87 7.09 -2.61
C THR A 93 16.40 7.10 -2.71
N HIS A 94 16.92 7.65 -3.81
CA HIS A 94 18.35 7.95 -3.95
C HIS A 94 18.74 9.32 -3.36
N THR A 95 17.75 10.17 -3.07
CA THR A 95 17.95 11.54 -2.59
C THR A 95 17.04 11.78 -1.38
N PRO A 96 17.44 11.37 -0.16
CA PRO A 96 16.68 11.64 1.06
C PRO A 96 16.48 13.16 1.26
N PRO A 97 15.31 13.60 1.79
CA PRO A 97 15.10 15.00 2.11
C PRO A 97 15.98 15.41 3.30
N THR A 98 16.61 16.58 3.20
CA THR A 98 17.48 17.11 4.27
C THR A 98 16.77 18.09 5.20
N ASP A 99 15.61 18.59 4.79
CA ASP A 99 14.85 19.68 5.42
C ASP A 99 13.40 19.29 5.74
N TRP A 100 13.11 18.00 5.82
CA TRP A 100 11.78 17.53 6.21
C TRP A 100 11.47 17.87 7.66
N SER A 101 10.29 18.45 7.92
CA SER A 101 9.89 19.01 9.22
C SER A 101 9.73 17.99 10.36
N PHE A 102 9.85 16.69 10.08
CA PHE A 102 9.62 15.61 11.05
C PHE A 102 10.83 14.67 11.18
N PRO A 103 12.02 15.18 11.55
CA PRO A 103 13.25 14.37 11.58
C PRO A 103 13.24 13.24 12.63
N ALA A 104 12.33 13.29 13.61
CA ALA A 104 12.15 12.27 14.64
C ALA A 104 11.02 11.27 14.32
N ALA A 105 10.34 11.42 13.17
CA ALA A 105 9.30 10.49 12.75
C ALA A 105 9.90 9.11 12.44
N PRO A 106 9.11 8.02 12.58
CA PRO A 106 9.57 6.65 12.32
C PRO A 106 9.66 6.37 10.81
N PHE A 107 10.56 7.08 10.13
CA PHE A 107 10.78 7.01 8.69
C PHE A 107 12.27 6.77 8.42
N THR A 108 12.56 5.77 7.61
CA THR A 108 13.92 5.43 7.18
C THR A 108 14.00 5.54 5.66
N PHE A 109 15.03 6.20 5.14
CA PHE A 109 15.26 6.32 3.70
C PHE A 109 16.24 5.24 3.25
N ALA A 110 15.82 4.42 2.28
CA ALA A 110 16.58 3.28 1.76
C ALA A 110 16.88 3.49 0.26
N ALA A 111 18.02 2.97 -0.20
CA ALA A 111 18.54 3.28 -1.53
C ALA A 111 17.85 2.51 -2.68
N GLY A 112 17.13 1.43 -2.36
CA GLY A 112 16.47 0.57 -3.34
C GLY A 112 15.40 -0.32 -2.70
N ILE A 113 14.61 -1.00 -3.54
CA ILE A 113 13.47 -1.81 -3.08
C ILE A 113 13.89 -3.02 -2.25
N GLU A 114 14.97 -3.72 -2.63
CA GLU A 114 15.44 -4.92 -1.93
C GLU A 114 15.95 -4.56 -0.53
N ASP A 115 16.76 -3.49 -0.44
CA ASP A 115 17.26 -2.93 0.82
C ASP A 115 16.12 -2.46 1.73
N ALA A 116 15.14 -1.73 1.19
CA ALA A 116 13.99 -1.27 1.95
C ALA A 116 13.16 -2.43 2.50
N ILE A 117 12.88 -3.47 1.70
CA ILE A 117 12.14 -4.66 2.13
C ILE A 117 12.95 -5.46 3.16
N ALA A 118 14.26 -5.59 3.00
CA ALA A 118 15.10 -6.29 3.96
C ALA A 118 15.07 -5.62 5.34
N GLN A 119 15.27 -4.30 5.39
CA GLN A 119 15.19 -3.53 6.63
C GLN A 119 13.78 -3.56 7.23
N ALA A 120 12.74 -3.47 6.39
CA ALA A 120 11.35 -3.56 6.85
C ALA A 120 11.02 -4.93 7.45
N ARG A 121 11.51 -6.02 6.86
CA ARG A 121 11.34 -7.38 7.40
C ARG A 121 12.09 -7.56 8.72
N GLU A 122 13.30 -7.02 8.84
CA GLU A 122 14.06 -7.05 10.09
C GLU A 122 13.30 -6.32 11.21
N PHE A 123 12.77 -5.12 10.92
CA PHE A 123 11.92 -4.38 11.86
C PHE A 123 10.63 -5.13 12.21
N ALA A 124 9.96 -5.72 11.22
CA ALA A 124 8.66 -6.36 11.38
C ALA A 124 8.72 -7.70 12.13
N GLY A 125 9.83 -8.44 12.01
CA GLY A 125 9.96 -9.79 12.57
C GLY A 125 8.92 -10.76 11.98
N ASP A 126 7.97 -11.17 12.81
CA ASP A 126 6.88 -12.08 12.41
C ASP A 126 5.63 -11.36 11.90
N ARG A 127 5.61 -10.03 11.92
CA ARG A 127 4.53 -9.20 11.39
C ARG A 127 4.72 -8.89 9.91
N ASP A 128 3.64 -8.45 9.27
CA ASP A 128 3.60 -8.21 7.83
C ASP A 128 4.25 -6.86 7.46
N VAL A 129 4.74 -6.78 6.22
CA VAL A 129 5.26 -5.57 5.59
C VAL A 129 4.37 -5.22 4.41
N ALA A 130 3.84 -4.00 4.37
CA ALA A 130 3.05 -3.52 3.24
C ALA A 130 3.94 -2.80 2.22
N VAL A 131 3.73 -3.00 0.92
CA VAL A 131 4.40 -2.28 -0.17
C VAL A 131 3.35 -1.54 -0.98
N THR A 132 3.58 -0.26 -1.25
CA THR A 132 2.64 0.56 -2.04
C THR A 132 2.61 0.13 -3.52
N GLY A 133 1.47 0.38 -4.17
CA GLY A 133 1.33 0.30 -5.63
C GLY A 133 2.27 1.24 -6.41
N GLY A 134 2.31 1.08 -7.72
CA GLY A 134 3.21 1.80 -8.63
C GLY A 134 4.49 1.03 -8.93
N ASN A 135 5.53 1.75 -9.36
CA ASN A 135 6.81 1.17 -9.74
C ASN A 135 7.46 0.32 -8.64
N LEU A 136 7.23 0.61 -7.36
CA LEU A 136 7.76 -0.23 -6.27
C LEU A 136 7.14 -1.63 -6.24
N THR A 137 5.82 -1.75 -6.46
CA THR A 137 5.16 -3.05 -6.56
C THR A 137 5.74 -3.85 -7.72
N GLY A 138 5.92 -3.23 -8.89
CA GLY A 138 6.57 -3.87 -10.03
C GLY A 138 7.99 -4.35 -9.74
N GLN A 139 8.83 -3.49 -9.15
CA GLN A 139 10.21 -3.86 -8.80
C GLN A 139 10.27 -4.98 -7.75
N ALA A 140 9.43 -4.91 -6.71
CA ALA A 140 9.38 -5.94 -5.67
C ALA A 140 8.90 -7.30 -6.24
N LEU A 141 7.94 -7.27 -7.16
CA LEU A 141 7.44 -8.47 -7.83
C LEU A 141 8.52 -9.07 -8.74
N ALA A 142 9.24 -8.25 -9.50
CA ALA A 142 10.32 -8.70 -10.38
C ALA A 142 11.50 -9.30 -9.59
N ALA A 143 11.73 -8.81 -8.37
CA ALA A 143 12.72 -9.35 -7.44
C ALA A 143 12.23 -10.60 -6.68
N GLY A 144 10.99 -11.06 -6.90
CA GLY A 144 10.42 -12.23 -6.20
C GLY A 144 10.20 -12.00 -4.70
N LEU A 145 10.03 -10.74 -4.27
CA LEU A 145 9.94 -10.36 -2.85
C LEU A 145 8.52 -10.28 -2.32
N VAL A 146 7.51 -10.28 -3.21
CA VAL A 146 6.09 -10.16 -2.87
C VAL A 146 5.50 -11.54 -2.59
N ASP A 147 4.88 -11.68 -1.41
CA ASP A 147 4.20 -12.91 -0.99
C ASP A 147 2.70 -12.87 -1.33
N GLU A 148 2.09 -11.69 -1.21
CA GLU A 148 0.65 -11.49 -1.39
C GLU A 148 0.35 -10.16 -2.11
N ILE A 149 -0.78 -10.12 -2.82
CA ILE A 149 -1.29 -8.92 -3.49
C ILE A 149 -2.69 -8.63 -2.93
N ALA A 150 -2.82 -7.49 -2.24
CA ALA A 150 -4.07 -6.95 -1.74
C ALA A 150 -4.58 -5.83 -2.66
N TYR A 151 -5.41 -6.20 -3.63
CA TYR A 151 -5.92 -5.35 -4.69
C TYR A 151 -7.36 -4.92 -4.38
N SER A 152 -7.55 -3.70 -3.88
CA SER A 152 -8.89 -3.16 -3.60
C SER A 152 -9.46 -2.49 -4.87
N LEU A 153 -10.22 -3.26 -5.65
CA LEU A 153 -10.78 -2.88 -6.94
C LEU A 153 -11.97 -1.93 -6.75
N VAL A 154 -11.85 -0.70 -7.24
CA VAL A 154 -12.93 0.30 -7.26
C VAL A 154 -13.58 0.32 -8.64
N PRO A 155 -14.92 0.35 -8.75
CA PRO A 155 -15.65 0.38 -10.01
C PRO A 155 -15.61 1.79 -10.63
N VAL A 156 -14.43 2.17 -11.12
CA VAL A 156 -14.12 3.38 -11.88
C VAL A 156 -13.07 3.06 -12.93
N VAL A 157 -13.12 3.72 -14.09
CA VAL A 157 -12.13 3.60 -15.18
C VAL A 157 -11.44 4.94 -15.33
N PHE A 158 -10.11 4.97 -15.27
CA PHE A 158 -9.31 6.21 -15.34
C PHE A 158 -8.85 6.51 -16.77
N GLY A 159 -8.67 5.48 -17.60
CA GLY A 159 -8.13 5.53 -18.96
C GLY A 159 -6.61 5.71 -19.00
N THR A 160 -6.05 6.48 -18.09
CA THR A 160 -4.61 6.70 -17.91
C THR A 160 -4.32 7.12 -16.46
N GLY A 161 -3.08 6.95 -16.02
CA GLY A 161 -2.67 7.30 -14.67
C GLY A 161 -1.42 6.56 -14.25
N VAL A 162 -1.25 6.38 -12.95
CA VAL A 162 -0.15 5.60 -12.37
C VAL A 162 -0.57 4.12 -12.27
N PRO A 163 0.02 3.20 -13.05
CA PRO A 163 -0.37 1.79 -13.02
C PRO A 163 -0.01 1.12 -11.70
N PHE A 164 -0.84 0.21 -11.18
CA PHE A 164 -0.58 -0.50 -9.92
C PHE A 164 0.74 -1.30 -9.93
N PHE A 165 1.06 -1.95 -11.04
CA PHE A 165 2.32 -2.68 -11.21
C PHE A 165 3.45 -1.79 -11.77
N GLY A 166 3.18 -0.50 -12.01
CA GLY A 166 4.11 0.39 -12.68
C GLY A 166 4.59 -0.17 -14.02
N ASP A 167 5.88 0.03 -14.31
CA ASP A 167 6.56 -0.50 -15.51
C ASP A 167 7.07 -1.93 -15.32
N TYR A 168 6.30 -2.81 -14.64
CA TYR A 168 6.71 -4.19 -14.35
C TYR A 168 7.34 -4.89 -15.57
N ALA A 169 8.59 -5.32 -15.41
CA ALA A 169 9.38 -5.99 -16.42
C ALA A 169 9.98 -7.26 -15.80
N GLY A 170 9.20 -8.34 -15.79
CA GLY A 170 9.59 -9.64 -15.27
C GLY A 170 8.83 -10.78 -15.96
N GLU A 171 9.10 -12.02 -15.54
CA GLU A 171 8.36 -13.18 -16.03
C GLU A 171 6.90 -13.16 -15.56
N GLN A 172 6.07 -14.05 -16.11
CA GLN A 172 4.69 -14.20 -15.64
C GLN A 172 4.69 -14.75 -14.22
N VAL A 173 4.05 -14.04 -13.29
CA VAL A 173 3.84 -14.51 -11.92
C VAL A 173 2.44 -15.07 -11.80
N LEU A 174 2.33 -16.32 -11.36
CA LEU A 174 1.03 -16.95 -11.09
C LEU A 174 0.53 -16.55 -9.71
N LEU A 175 -0.79 -16.37 -9.61
CA LEU A 175 -1.48 -16.07 -8.37
C LEU A 175 -2.49 -17.18 -8.08
N ASP A 176 -2.62 -17.54 -6.82
CA ASP A 176 -3.67 -18.45 -6.37
C ASP A 176 -5.06 -17.78 -6.47
N ASN A 177 -6.14 -18.55 -6.32
CA ASN A 177 -7.48 -17.97 -6.26
C ASN A 177 -7.59 -16.96 -5.12
N PRO A 178 -8.20 -15.78 -5.36
CA PRO A 178 -8.25 -14.74 -4.35
C PRO A 178 -9.24 -15.08 -3.23
N LYS A 179 -8.94 -14.59 -2.03
CA LYS A 179 -10.00 -14.26 -1.09
C LYS A 179 -10.70 -13.00 -1.61
N VAL A 180 -12.03 -13.07 -1.68
CA VAL A 180 -12.88 -11.96 -2.15
C VAL A 180 -13.71 -11.43 -0.99
N VAL A 181 -13.68 -10.11 -0.78
CA VAL A 181 -14.58 -9.40 0.13
C VAL A 181 -15.26 -8.28 -0.65
N GLU A 182 -16.59 -8.36 -0.76
CA GLU A 182 -17.40 -7.33 -1.41
C GLU A 182 -17.77 -6.25 -0.38
N GLY A 183 -17.20 -5.06 -0.55
CA GLY A 183 -17.58 -3.85 0.18
C GLY A 183 -18.52 -2.97 -0.64
N ASP A 184 -18.97 -1.86 -0.05
CA ASP A 184 -19.72 -0.86 -0.81
C ASP A 184 -18.77 -0.03 -1.67
N ARG A 185 -18.99 0.00 -2.99
CA ARG A 185 -18.13 0.69 -3.99
C ARG A 185 -16.67 0.21 -4.02
N VAL A 186 -16.36 -0.97 -3.48
CA VAL A 186 -15.01 -1.58 -3.54
C VAL A 186 -15.09 -3.10 -3.41
N THR A 187 -14.28 -3.82 -4.18
CA THR A 187 -14.09 -5.27 -4.03
C THR A 187 -12.66 -5.54 -3.61
N HIS A 188 -12.44 -6.03 -2.39
CA HIS A 188 -11.11 -6.40 -1.92
C HIS A 188 -10.77 -7.79 -2.44
N LEU A 189 -9.77 -7.85 -3.32
CA LEU A 189 -9.22 -9.09 -3.86
C LEU A 189 -7.85 -9.31 -3.23
N HIS A 190 -7.69 -10.42 -2.49
CA HIS A 190 -6.44 -10.74 -1.84
C HIS A 190 -5.90 -12.06 -2.39
N TYR A 191 -4.81 -11.96 -3.15
CA TYR A 191 -4.13 -13.08 -3.81
C TYR A 191 -2.88 -13.48 -3.05
N ARG A 192 -2.54 -14.77 -3.07
CA ARG A 192 -1.20 -15.26 -2.74
C ARG A 192 -0.41 -15.45 -4.03
N VAL A 193 0.87 -15.11 -4.00
CA VAL A 193 1.79 -15.42 -5.10
C VAL A 193 2.12 -16.90 -5.08
N SER A 194 1.84 -17.60 -6.18
CA SER A 194 2.18 -19.01 -6.33
C SER A 194 3.71 -19.15 -6.49
N ARG A 195 4.30 -20.08 -5.77
CA ARG A 195 5.73 -20.40 -5.84
C ARG A 195 5.96 -21.77 -6.48
#